data_AF-A0A3B8UFN8-F1
#
_entry.id   AF-A0A3B8UFN8-F1
#
_cell.length_a   1.000
_cell.length_b   1.000
_cell.length_c   1.000
_cell.angle_alpha   90.00
_cell.angle_beta   90.00
_cell.angle_gamma   90.00
#
_symmetry.space_group_name_H-M   'P 1'
#
loop_
_entity.id
_entity.type
_entity.pdbx_description
1 polymer ?
#
loop_
_entity_poly.entity_id
_entity_poly.type
_entity_poly.pdbx_seq_one_letter_code
_entity_poly.pdbx_strand_id
1 'polypeptide(L)'
;MNRRIAPPQPFAPVDSAETAAALARGSAIAFWIWGAVGLMQAALVWFMGAPEHEAMRGTPAGFAVFFAAMAFLLGRVQWRRPNRLLPGFGMVWAIYELSALSVSLMVGAPLGAAGLPGWSFGVAGAAMILCLLLHIGGLRGATALAKDGPTA
;
A
#
# COMPACT_ATOMS: atom_id res chain seq x y z
N MET A 1 -1.30 -5.29 -32.96
CA MET A 1 -2.16 -5.04 -31.78
C MET A 1 -1.36 -4.26 -30.76
N ASN A 2 -1.71 -2.99 -30.53
CA ASN A 2 -1.10 -2.17 -29.47
C ASN A 2 -1.45 -2.78 -28.11
N ARG A 3 -0.53 -3.54 -27.52
CA ARG A 3 -0.57 -3.94 -26.09
C ARG A 3 -0.33 -2.70 -25.24
N ARG A 4 -1.31 -1.79 -25.20
CA ARG A 4 -1.34 -0.81 -24.12
C ARG A 4 -1.72 -1.62 -22.88
N ILE A 5 -0.72 -1.89 -22.03
CA ILE A 5 -0.95 -2.36 -20.67
C ILE A 5 -1.77 -1.25 -20.02
N ALA A 6 -3.09 -1.38 -20.10
CA ALA A 6 -3.97 -0.48 -19.38
C ALA A 6 -3.63 -0.65 -17.89
N PRO A 7 -3.46 0.44 -17.12
CA PRO A 7 -3.26 0.33 -15.69
C PRO A 7 -4.37 -0.54 -15.09
N PRO A 8 -4.04 -1.44 -14.14
CA PRO A 8 -5.00 -2.40 -13.61
C PRO A 8 -6.22 -1.65 -13.05
N GLN A 9 -7.37 -1.83 -13.68
CA GLN A 9 -8.62 -1.22 -13.26
C GLN A 9 -9.26 -2.10 -12.18
N PRO A 10 -9.30 -1.67 -10.90
CA PRO A 10 -9.66 -2.53 -9.78
C PRO A 10 -11.05 -3.17 -9.88
N PHE A 11 -11.95 -2.50 -10.60
CA PHE A 11 -13.34 -2.89 -10.78
C PHE A 11 -13.65 -3.46 -12.16
N ALA A 12 -12.62 -3.67 -13.01
CA ALA A 12 -12.84 -4.32 -14.30
C ALA A 12 -13.47 -5.71 -14.13
N PRO A 13 -14.30 -6.16 -15.09
CA PRO A 13 -14.77 -7.54 -15.17
C PRO A 13 -13.58 -8.53 -15.21
N VAL A 14 -13.77 -9.72 -14.64
CA VAL A 14 -12.74 -10.77 -14.62
C VAL A 14 -13.11 -11.84 -15.65
N ASP A 15 -12.96 -11.48 -16.92
CA ASP A 15 -13.49 -12.27 -18.04
C ASP A 15 -12.45 -13.23 -18.64
N SER A 16 -11.19 -13.15 -18.20
CA SER A 16 -10.09 -13.98 -18.69
C SER A 16 -9.02 -14.20 -17.63
N ALA A 17 -8.23 -15.27 -17.80
CA ALA A 17 -7.06 -15.53 -16.97
C ALA A 17 -6.00 -14.41 -17.05
N GLU A 18 -5.86 -13.76 -18.21
CA GLU A 18 -4.96 -12.62 -18.38
C GLU A 18 -5.42 -11.41 -17.55
N THR A 19 -6.72 -11.10 -17.59
CA THR A 19 -7.32 -10.03 -16.77
C THR A 19 -7.22 -10.36 -15.29
N ALA A 20 -7.47 -11.61 -14.89
CA ALA A 20 -7.34 -12.07 -13.51
C ALA A 20 -5.90 -11.91 -12.99
N ALA A 21 -4.90 -12.27 -13.81
CA ALA A 21 -3.49 -12.11 -13.46
C ALA A 21 -3.06 -10.64 -13.39
N ALA A 22 -3.52 -9.79 -14.32
CA ALA A 22 -3.26 -8.36 -14.28
C ALA A 22 -3.84 -7.71 -13.02
N LEU A 23 -5.07 -8.06 -12.66
CA LEU A 23 -5.72 -7.60 -11.43
C LEU A 23 -4.99 -8.08 -10.19
N ALA A 24 -4.63 -9.37 -10.12
CA ALA A 24 -3.89 -9.96 -9.00
C ALA A 24 -2.53 -9.28 -8.77
N ARG A 25 -1.84 -8.89 -9.86
CA ARG A 25 -0.60 -8.09 -9.84
C ARG A 25 -0.82 -6.64 -9.45
N GLY A 26 -2.03 -6.10 -9.59
CA GLY A 26 -2.39 -4.77 -9.06
C GLY A 26 -2.09 -4.64 -7.57
N SER A 27 -2.32 -5.70 -6.78
CA SER A 27 -1.96 -5.71 -5.37
C SER A 27 -0.45 -5.63 -5.11
N ALA A 28 0.40 -6.10 -6.02
CA ALA A 28 1.85 -5.93 -5.86
C ALA A 28 2.26 -4.47 -6.04
N ILE A 29 1.62 -3.77 -6.98
CA ILE A 29 1.81 -2.33 -7.18
C ILE A 29 1.36 -1.56 -5.94
N ALA A 30 0.24 -1.93 -5.32
CA ALA A 30 -0.21 -1.34 -4.06
C ALA A 30 0.87 -1.43 -2.96
N PHE A 31 1.47 -2.62 -2.78
CA PHE A 31 2.56 -2.80 -1.82
C PHE A 31 3.78 -1.93 -2.14
N TRP A 32 4.13 -1.75 -3.41
CA TRP A 32 5.25 -0.87 -3.80
C TRP A 32 4.94 0.60 -3.58
N ILE A 33 3.69 1.04 -3.82
CA ILE A 33 3.24 2.39 -3.50
C ILE A 33 3.34 2.63 -2.00
N TRP A 34 2.83 1.69 -1.19
CA TRP A 34 2.94 1.76 0.27
C TRP A 34 4.40 1.85 0.71
N GLY A 35 5.29 1.02 0.16
CA GLY A 35 6.72 1.07 0.45
C GLY A 35 7.37 2.40 0.06
N ALA A 36 7.06 2.94 -1.12
CA ALA A 36 7.60 4.22 -1.57
C ALA A 36 7.15 5.39 -0.69
N VAL A 37 5.88 5.41 -0.29
CA VAL A 37 5.35 6.41 0.65
C VAL A 37 5.95 6.24 2.04
N GLY A 38 6.16 5.00 2.52
CA GLY A 38 6.87 4.73 3.77
C GLY A 38 8.30 5.28 3.76
N LEU A 39 9.05 5.09 2.67
CA LEU A 39 10.39 5.69 2.52
C LEU A 39 10.36 7.21 2.47
N MET A 40 9.37 7.79 1.78
CA MET A 40 9.16 9.24 1.78
C MET A 40 8.94 9.75 3.20
N GLN A 41 8.05 9.11 3.97
CA GLN A 41 7.78 9.48 5.36
C GLN A 41 9.02 9.33 6.25
N ALA A 42 9.78 8.25 6.09
CA ALA A 42 11.06 8.06 6.79
C ALA A 42 12.06 9.19 6.50
N ALA A 43 12.19 9.57 5.23
CA ALA A 43 13.07 10.66 4.81
C ALA A 43 12.62 12.01 5.39
N LEU A 44 11.31 12.30 5.36
CA LEU A 44 10.77 13.52 5.94
C LEU A 44 11.03 13.59 7.45
N VAL A 45 10.82 12.49 8.17
CA VAL A 45 11.15 12.41 9.61
C VAL A 45 12.64 12.65 9.84
N TRP A 46 13.50 12.03 9.03
CA TRP A 46 14.94 12.11 9.18
C TRP A 46 15.51 13.51 8.92
N PHE A 47 15.05 14.16 7.85
CA PHE A 47 15.62 15.43 7.36
C PHE A 47 14.85 16.67 7.81
N MET A 48 13.55 16.54 8.10
CA MET A 48 12.66 17.68 8.38
C MET A 48 11.97 17.60 9.75
N GLY A 49 12.20 16.55 10.53
CA GLY A 49 11.66 16.45 11.89
C GLY A 49 12.16 17.59 12.79
N ALA A 50 11.31 18.07 13.70
CA ALA A 50 11.64 19.17 14.61
C ALA A 50 12.93 18.89 15.41
N PRO A 51 13.81 19.90 15.64
CA PRO A 51 15.04 19.73 16.40
C PRO A 51 14.82 19.24 17.83
N GLU A 52 13.72 19.64 18.49
CA GLU A 52 13.40 19.23 19.86
C GLU A 52 13.19 17.71 20.01
N HIS A 53 13.05 16.98 18.91
CA HIS A 53 12.84 15.53 18.88
C HIS A 53 13.97 14.74 18.23
N GLU A 54 15.15 15.35 18.04
CA GLU A 54 16.30 14.72 17.40
C GLU A 54 16.66 13.36 18.03
N ALA A 55 16.71 13.29 19.37
CA ALA A 55 17.04 12.07 20.11
C ALA A 55 16.08 10.89 19.82
N MET A 56 14.83 11.19 19.46
CA MET A 56 13.80 10.18 19.19
C MET A 56 13.59 9.93 17.70
N ARG A 57 14.23 10.69 16.80
CA ARG A 57 14.00 10.68 15.35
C ARG A 57 14.30 9.33 14.69
N GLY A 58 15.30 8.62 15.20
CA GLY A 58 15.74 7.33 14.63
C GLY A 58 14.68 6.25 14.71
N THR A 59 13.89 6.20 15.78
CA THR A 59 12.86 5.18 15.99
C THR A 59 11.73 5.22 14.95
N PRO A 60 10.99 6.33 14.77
CA PRO A 60 9.93 6.43 13.76
C PRO A 60 10.47 6.34 12.33
N ALA A 61 11.65 6.92 12.04
CA ALA A 61 12.26 6.78 10.72
C ALA A 61 12.65 5.33 10.43
N GLY A 62 13.32 4.65 11.36
CA GLY A 62 13.72 3.25 11.23
C GLY A 62 12.52 2.31 11.10
N PHE A 63 11.44 2.56 11.86
CA PHE A 63 10.19 1.83 11.73
C PHE A 63 9.60 1.98 10.31
N ALA A 64 9.51 3.20 9.79
CA ALA A 64 9.01 3.46 8.45
C ALA A 64 9.88 2.80 7.35
N VAL A 65 11.22 2.82 7.50
CA VAL A 65 12.13 2.11 6.58
C VAL A 65 11.91 0.60 6.63
N PHE A 66 11.79 0.01 7.82
CA PHE A 66 11.55 -1.42 7.98
C PHE A 66 10.24 -1.86 7.30
N PHE A 67 9.15 -1.15 7.57
CA PHE A 67 7.85 -1.44 6.94
C PHE A 67 7.89 -1.22 5.44
N ALA A 68 8.60 -0.21 4.95
CA ALA A 68 8.77 -0.01 3.52
C ALA A 68 9.50 -1.18 2.86
N ALA A 69 10.59 -1.66 3.46
CA ALA A 69 11.31 -2.84 2.98
C ALA A 69 10.41 -4.08 2.96
N MET A 70 9.63 -4.29 4.03
CA MET A 70 8.65 -5.38 4.09
C MET A 70 7.59 -5.25 3.00
N ALA A 71 7.04 -4.06 2.76
CA ALA A 71 6.07 -3.80 1.71
C ALA A 71 6.66 -4.13 0.32
N PHE A 72 7.91 -3.72 0.03
CA PHE A 72 8.57 -4.08 -1.23
C PHE A 72 8.74 -5.60 -1.40
N LEU A 73 9.10 -6.31 -0.32
CA LEU A 73 9.20 -7.77 -0.31
C LEU A 73 7.85 -8.43 -0.58
N LEU A 74 6.79 -8.01 0.13
CA LEU A 74 5.43 -8.52 -0.07
C LEU A 74 4.94 -8.25 -1.49
N GLY A 75 5.20 -7.06 -2.05
CA GLY A 75 4.89 -6.74 -3.43
C GLY A 75 5.64 -7.64 -4.42
N ARG A 76 6.92 -7.92 -4.17
CA ARG A 76 7.71 -8.85 -5.01
C ARG A 76 7.19 -10.28 -4.94
N VAL A 77 6.78 -10.74 -3.75
CA VAL A 77 6.15 -12.07 -3.57
C VAL A 77 4.83 -12.13 -4.32
N GLN A 78 3.95 -11.14 -4.16
CA GLN A 78 2.66 -11.06 -4.83
C GLN A 78 2.81 -10.98 -6.35
N TRP A 79 3.83 -10.29 -6.86
CA TRP A 79 4.10 -10.21 -8.30
C TRP A 79 4.49 -11.55 -8.91
N ARG A 80 5.34 -12.31 -8.20
CA ARG A 80 5.86 -13.61 -8.67
C ARG A 80 4.85 -14.73 -8.48
N ARG A 81 4.11 -14.73 -7.38
CA ARG A 81 3.14 -15.76 -7.01
C ARG A 81 1.87 -15.10 -6.44
N PRO A 82 0.96 -14.65 -7.31
CA PRO A 82 -0.27 -14.01 -6.87
C PRO A 82 -1.09 -14.96 -6.00
N ASN A 83 -1.42 -14.51 -4.80
CA ASN A 83 -2.27 -15.26 -3.86
C ASN A 83 -3.34 -14.33 -3.27
N ARG A 84 -4.37 -14.92 -2.65
CA ARG A 84 -5.50 -14.17 -2.06
C ARG A 84 -5.21 -13.60 -0.67
N LEU A 85 -4.21 -14.13 0.02
CA LEU A 85 -3.89 -13.73 1.40
C LEU A 85 -3.27 -12.33 1.46
N LEU A 86 -2.30 -12.04 0.57
CA LEU A 86 -1.61 -10.74 0.57
C LEU A 86 -2.54 -9.57 0.24
N PRO A 87 -3.41 -9.62 -0.80
CA PRO A 87 -4.40 -8.57 -1.02
C PRO A 87 -5.34 -8.39 0.18
N GLY A 88 -5.79 -9.49 0.81
CA GLY A 88 -6.63 -9.42 2.00
C GLY A 88 -5.94 -8.70 3.17
N PHE A 89 -4.68 -9.06 3.46
CA PHE A 89 -3.86 -8.35 4.44
C PHE A 89 -3.72 -6.86 4.11
N GLY A 90 -3.40 -6.54 2.85
CA GLY A 90 -3.24 -5.15 2.40
C GLY A 90 -4.52 -4.33 2.53
N MET A 91 -5.70 -4.93 2.29
CA MET A 91 -6.99 -4.25 2.52
C MET A 91 -7.20 -3.91 3.99
N VAL A 92 -6.99 -4.89 4.89
CA VAL A 92 -7.15 -4.68 6.34
C VAL A 92 -6.18 -3.60 6.83
N TRP A 93 -4.93 -3.65 6.37
CA TRP A 93 -3.92 -2.64 6.71
C TRP A 93 -4.32 -1.25 6.23
N ALA A 94 -4.72 -1.11 4.96
CA ALA A 94 -5.12 0.20 4.42
C ALA A 94 -6.35 0.78 5.14
N ILE A 95 -7.33 -0.06 5.49
CA ILE A 95 -8.50 0.36 6.28
C ILE A 95 -8.07 0.81 7.68
N TYR A 96 -7.18 0.07 8.33
CA TYR A 96 -6.64 0.46 9.63
C TYR A 96 -5.95 1.83 9.57
N GLU A 97 -5.05 2.06 8.62
CA GLU A 97 -4.33 3.33 8.45
C GLU A 97 -5.29 4.50 8.17
N LEU A 98 -6.25 4.31 7.27
CA LEU A 98 -7.26 5.34 6.97
C LEU A 98 -8.17 5.62 8.16
N SER A 99 -8.49 4.61 8.97
CA SER A 99 -9.28 4.77 10.19
C SER A 99 -8.47 5.53 11.25
N ALA A 100 -7.20 5.19 11.44
CA ALA A 100 -6.30 5.87 12.36
C ALA A 100 -6.11 7.35 11.97
N LEU A 101 -5.94 7.63 10.67
CA LEU A 101 -5.90 8.99 10.14
C LEU A 101 -7.20 9.75 10.42
N SER A 102 -8.35 9.13 10.14
CA SER A 102 -9.67 9.74 10.35
C SER A 102 -9.93 10.07 11.82
N VAL A 103 -9.60 9.15 12.74
CA VAL A 103 -9.71 9.39 14.18
C VAL A 103 -8.79 10.52 14.61
N SER A 104 -7.55 10.55 14.12
CA SER A 104 -6.59 11.60 14.46
C SER A 104 -7.08 12.98 14.02
N LEU A 105 -7.67 13.08 12.83
CA LEU A 105 -8.31 14.31 12.34
C LEU A 105 -9.51 14.72 13.21
N MET A 106 -10.35 13.76 13.61
CA MET A 106 -11.55 14.03 14.40
C MET A 106 -11.22 14.55 15.81
N VAL A 107 -10.19 14.01 16.45
CA VAL A 107 -9.79 14.40 17.81
C VAL A 107 -8.73 15.51 17.83
N GLY A 108 -8.28 15.98 16.66
CA GLY A 108 -7.20 16.97 16.55
C GLY A 108 -5.85 16.44 17.04
N ALA A 109 -5.62 15.13 16.97
CA ALA A 109 -4.34 14.54 17.35
C ALA A 109 -3.26 14.85 16.29
N PRO A 110 -1.98 14.92 16.69
CA PRO A 110 -0.86 15.01 15.76
C PRO A 110 -0.89 13.84 14.76
N LEU A 111 -0.86 14.15 13.46
CA LEU A 111 -0.95 13.14 12.39
C LEU A 111 0.37 12.39 12.14
N GLY A 112 1.46 12.83 12.78
CA GLY A 112 2.79 12.23 12.68
C GLY A 112 3.81 12.99 13.52
N ALA A 113 5.09 12.81 13.20
CA ALA A 113 6.17 13.51 13.90
C ALA A 113 6.03 15.03 13.78
N ALA A 114 6.38 15.76 14.84
CA ALA A 114 6.32 17.22 14.82
C ALA A 114 7.34 17.80 13.83
N GLY A 115 6.97 18.92 13.20
CA GLY A 115 7.78 19.60 12.18
C GLY A 115 7.57 19.09 10.75
N LEU A 116 6.79 18.02 10.56
CA LEU A 116 6.51 17.49 9.23
C LEU A 116 5.56 18.39 8.42
N PRO A 117 5.77 18.53 7.10
CA PRO A 117 4.83 19.27 6.25
C PRO A 117 3.45 18.62 6.21
N GLY A 118 2.40 19.42 6.37
CA GLY A 118 1.01 18.94 6.39
C GLY A 118 0.56 18.19 5.13
N TRP A 119 1.13 18.54 3.96
CA TRP A 119 0.81 17.88 2.69
C TRP A 119 1.22 16.39 2.68
N SER A 120 2.22 16.01 3.47
CA SER A 120 2.75 14.64 3.50
C SER A 120 1.70 13.62 3.98
N PHE A 121 0.82 14.05 4.90
CA PHE A 121 -0.31 13.25 5.39
C PHE A 121 -1.39 13.10 4.32
N GLY A 122 -1.64 14.15 3.54
CA GLY A 122 -2.54 14.07 2.37
C GLY A 122 -2.05 13.07 1.34
N VAL A 123 -0.75 13.07 1.04
CA VAL A 123 -0.12 12.09 0.14
C VAL A 123 -0.23 10.66 0.70
N ALA A 124 0.04 10.47 1.99
CA ALA A 124 -0.07 9.15 2.62
C ALA A 124 -1.52 8.62 2.60
N GLY A 125 -2.50 9.47 2.93
CA GLY A 125 -3.93 9.11 2.88
C GLY A 125 -4.39 8.79 1.45
N ALA A 126 -4.04 9.61 0.47
CA ALA A 126 -4.38 9.36 -0.94
C ALA A 126 -3.75 8.05 -1.46
N ALA A 127 -2.49 7.79 -1.08
CA ALA A 127 -1.82 6.55 -1.43
C ALA A 127 -2.49 5.33 -0.79
N MET A 128 -2.94 5.42 0.46
CA MET A 128 -3.68 4.32 1.11
C MET A 128 -5.04 4.05 0.45
N ILE A 129 -5.76 5.09 0.01
CA ILE A 129 -6.98 4.91 -0.79
C ILE A 129 -6.67 4.17 -2.09
N LEU A 130 -5.64 4.60 -2.81
CA LEU A 130 -5.22 3.92 -4.04
C LEU A 130 -4.80 2.46 -3.78
N CYS A 131 -4.05 2.21 -2.70
CA CYS A 131 -3.64 0.87 -2.30
C CYS A 131 -4.87 -0.01 -1.99
N LEU A 132 -5.84 0.51 -1.24
CA LEU A 132 -7.08 -0.19 -0.92
C LEU A 132 -7.81 -0.63 -2.20
N LEU A 133 -7.98 0.28 -3.16
CA LEU A 133 -8.60 -0.04 -4.45
C LEU A 133 -7.83 -1.14 -5.18
N LEU A 134 -6.51 -0.99 -5.30
CA LEU A 134 -5.66 -1.99 -5.95
C LEU A 134 -5.67 -3.36 -5.25
N HIS A 135 -5.77 -3.39 -3.92
CA HIS A 135 -5.91 -4.64 -3.17
C HIS A 135 -7.29 -5.30 -3.38
N ILE A 136 -8.38 -4.52 -3.51
CA ILE A 136 -9.70 -5.05 -3.89
C ILE A 136 -9.62 -5.73 -5.26
N GLY A 137 -9.05 -5.05 -6.26
CA GLY A 137 -8.80 -5.64 -7.58
C GLY A 137 -7.92 -6.89 -7.48
N GLY A 138 -6.86 -6.81 -6.69
CA GLY A 138 -5.94 -7.91 -6.43
C GLY A 138 -6.60 -9.15 -5.84
N LEU A 139 -7.49 -8.97 -4.87
CA LEU A 139 -8.23 -10.05 -4.24
C LEU A 139 -9.19 -10.72 -5.22
N ARG A 140 -9.91 -9.92 -6.02
CA ARG A 140 -10.80 -10.42 -7.08
C ARG A 140 -10.03 -11.26 -8.09
N GLY A 141 -8.91 -10.73 -8.61
CA GLY A 141 -8.05 -11.43 -9.57
C GLY A 141 -7.45 -12.72 -9.00
N ALA A 142 -6.89 -12.66 -7.79
CA ALA A 142 -6.30 -13.85 -7.15
C ALA A 142 -7.34 -14.93 -6.82
N THR A 143 -8.57 -14.53 -6.49
CA THR A 143 -9.67 -15.48 -6.23
C THR A 143 -10.13 -16.18 -7.51
N ALA A 144 -10.19 -15.47 -8.63
CA ALA A 144 -10.51 -16.08 -9.93
C ALA A 144 -9.43 -17.08 -10.35
N LEU A 145 -8.15 -16.71 -10.24
CA LEU A 145 -7.04 -17.63 -10.54
C LEU A 145 -7.04 -18.89 -9.64
N ALA A 146 -7.48 -18.77 -8.39
CA ALA A 146 -7.58 -19.91 -7.49
C ALA A 146 -8.75 -20.86 -7.80
N LYS A 147 -9.81 -20.36 -8.47
CA LYS A 147 -10.93 -21.19 -8.93
C LYS A 147 -10.60 -21.96 -10.22
N ASP A 148 -9.78 -21.36 -11.08
CA ASP A 148 -9.40 -21.93 -12.38
C ASP A 148 -8.11 -22.77 -12.32
N GLY A 149 -7.40 -22.75 -11.19
CA GLY A 149 -6.25 -23.63 -10.95
C GLY A 149 -6.70 -25.10 -10.77
N PRO A 150 -5.82 -26.09 -11.05
CA PRO A 150 -6.15 -27.47 -10.74
C PRO A 150 -6.49 -27.54 -9.26
N THR A 151 -7.72 -27.94 -8.95
CA THR A 151 -8.12 -28.32 -7.60
C THR A 151 -7.07 -29.29 -7.08
N ALA A 152 -6.38 -28.91 -6.00
CA ALA A 152 -5.69 -29.88 -5.18
C ALA A 152 -6.69 -30.94 -4.68
#